data_AF-A0A7R9VF81-F1
#
_entry.id   AF-A0A7R9VF81-F1
#
_cell.length_a   1.000
_cell.length_b   1.000
_cell.length_c   1.000
_cell.angle_alpha   90.00
_cell.angle_beta   90.00
_cell.angle_gamma   90.00
#
_symmetry.space_group_name_H-M   'P 1'
#
loop_
_entity.id
_entity.type
_entity.pdbx_description
1 polymer ?
#
loop_
_entity_poly.entity_id
_entity_poly.type
_entity_poly.pdbx_seq_one_letter_code
_entity_poly.pdbx_strand_id
1 'polypeptide(L)'
;FIKLAMRKGVPVVPVYVFGCSDMFHTSNAFFGIRLWIMKTFGACIPLCLGLAGSVCPLPVKTTVAFGKPLTFEMKEARNPTADELDKAHAKFISAVLALFNEHKRGLGYGDRELQIL
;
A
#
# COMPACT_ATOMS: atom_id res chain seq x y z
N PHE A 1 -10.65 4.13 -3.49
CA PHE A 1 -11.30 4.43 -2.20
C PHE A 1 -11.41 5.93 -1.92
N ILE A 2 -10.40 6.77 -2.25
CA ILE A 2 -10.45 8.22 -2.00
C ILE A 2 -11.67 8.89 -2.64
N LYS A 3 -11.99 8.57 -3.90
CA LYS A 3 -13.22 9.03 -4.56
C LYS A 3 -14.49 8.74 -3.75
N LEU A 4 -14.58 7.56 -3.11
CA LEU A 4 -15.71 7.20 -2.27
C LEU A 4 -15.71 8.01 -0.97
N ALA A 5 -14.54 8.18 -0.35
CA ALA A 5 -14.40 8.98 0.86
C ALA A 5 -14.81 10.45 0.64
N MET A 6 -14.37 11.05 -0.48
CA MET A 6 -14.76 12.40 -0.90
C MET A 6 -16.28 12.53 -1.08
N ARG A 7 -16.91 11.58 -1.80
CA ARG A 7 -18.37 11.57 -2.01
C ARG A 7 -19.17 11.43 -0.72
N LYS A 8 -18.61 10.76 0.29
CA LYS A 8 -19.26 10.52 1.57
C LYS A 8 -18.86 11.53 2.65
N GLY A 9 -17.92 12.44 2.35
CA GLY A 9 -17.39 13.39 3.33
C GLY A 9 -16.73 12.72 4.54
N VAL A 10 -16.22 11.50 4.37
CA VAL A 10 -15.60 10.75 5.49
C VAL A 10 -14.09 10.92 5.49
N PRO A 11 -13.47 11.06 6.68
CA PRO A 11 -12.03 11.14 6.78
C PRO A 11 -11.37 9.80 6.43
N VAL A 12 -10.16 9.85 5.87
CA VAL A 12 -9.33 8.67 5.56
C VAL A 12 -8.09 8.70 6.42
N VAL A 13 -7.83 7.61 7.14
CA VAL A 13 -6.61 7.47 7.95
C VAL A 13 -5.53 6.78 7.09
N PRO A 14 -4.37 7.42 6.86
CA PRO A 14 -3.24 6.77 6.22
C PRO A 14 -2.63 5.75 7.19
N VAL A 15 -2.37 4.54 6.71
CA VAL A 15 -1.81 3.44 7.49
C VAL A 15 -0.68 2.81 6.70
N TYR A 16 0.42 2.51 7.38
CA TYR A 16 1.54 1.76 6.81
C TYR A 16 1.91 0.59 7.74
N VAL A 17 2.22 -0.56 7.14
CA VAL A 17 2.52 -1.80 7.87
C VAL A 17 3.94 -2.24 7.57
N PHE A 18 4.84 -2.07 8.53
CA PHE A 18 6.21 -2.56 8.47
C PHE A 18 6.27 -4.06 8.74
N GLY A 19 7.16 -4.79 8.06
CA GLY A 19 7.35 -6.23 8.22
C GLY A 19 6.45 -7.11 7.35
N CYS A 20 5.39 -6.55 6.74
CA CYS A 20 4.47 -7.32 5.90
C CYS A 20 5.17 -7.96 4.69
N SER A 21 6.10 -7.25 4.04
CA SER A 21 6.84 -7.78 2.89
C SER A 21 7.82 -8.89 3.26
N ASP A 22 8.28 -8.92 4.51
CA ASP A 22 9.26 -9.90 4.98
C ASP A 22 8.58 -11.22 5.45
N MET A 23 7.24 -11.27 5.50
CA MET A 23 6.46 -12.46 5.90
C MET A 23 6.63 -13.66 4.95
N PHE A 24 7.06 -13.43 3.71
CA PHE A 24 7.29 -14.47 2.73
C PHE A 24 8.54 -14.19 1.91
N HIS A 25 9.27 -15.24 1.57
CA HIS A 25 10.29 -15.18 0.53
C HIS A 25 9.62 -15.15 -0.84
N THR A 26 9.61 -13.98 -1.46
CA THR A 26 9.14 -13.81 -2.84
C THR A 26 10.31 -13.91 -3.80
N SER A 27 10.23 -14.81 -4.78
CA SER A 27 11.19 -14.87 -5.89
C SER A 27 10.70 -14.02 -7.06
N ASN A 28 11.62 -13.30 -7.71
CA ASN A 28 11.38 -12.61 -8.97
C ASN A 28 11.41 -13.55 -10.19
N ALA A 29 11.71 -14.84 -9.99
CA ALA A 29 11.71 -15.84 -11.07
C ALA A 29 10.37 -15.86 -11.81
N PHE A 30 10.40 -15.88 -13.15
CA PHE A 30 9.19 -15.92 -13.99
C PHE A 30 8.21 -14.76 -13.78
N PHE A 31 8.66 -13.59 -13.32
CA PHE A 31 7.78 -12.42 -13.14
C PHE A 31 7.00 -12.07 -14.41
N GLY A 32 7.64 -12.10 -15.58
CA GLY A 32 6.98 -11.84 -16.87
C GLY A 32 5.88 -12.83 -17.21
N ILE A 33 6.10 -14.13 -16.97
CA ILE A 33 5.09 -15.18 -17.20
C ILE A 33 3.93 -15.04 -16.23
N ARG A 34 4.22 -14.80 -14.94
CA ARG A 34 3.17 -14.58 -13.92
C ARG A 34 2.32 -13.35 -14.23
N LEU A 35 2.95 -12.26 -14.67
CA LEU A 35 2.24 -11.05 -15.07
C LEU A 35 1.39 -11.31 -16.33
N TRP A 36 1.90 -12.08 -17.28
CA TRP A 36 1.13 -12.48 -18.47
C TRP A 36 -0.09 -13.36 -18.10
N ILE A 37 0.08 -14.35 -17.21
CA ILE A 37 -1.02 -15.20 -16.71
C ILE A 37 -2.06 -14.34 -15.99
N MET A 38 -1.63 -13.43 -15.10
CA MET A 38 -2.52 -12.50 -14.41
C MET A 38 -3.31 -11.65 -15.40
N LYS A 39 -2.65 -11.09 -16.42
CA LYS A 39 -3.31 -10.24 -17.43
C LYS A 39 -4.26 -11.02 -18.35
N THR A 40 -3.96 -12.29 -18.63
CA THR A 40 -4.71 -13.11 -19.60
C THR A 40 -5.88 -13.84 -18.94
N PHE A 41 -5.66 -14.41 -17.75
CA PHE A 41 -6.61 -15.29 -17.07
C PHE A 41 -7.20 -14.68 -15.78
N GLY A 42 -6.69 -13.53 -15.33
CA GLY A 42 -7.12 -12.93 -14.06
C GLY A 42 -6.66 -13.70 -12.80
N ALA A 43 -5.89 -14.78 -12.98
CA ALA A 43 -5.40 -15.61 -11.89
C ALA A 43 -4.00 -15.14 -11.45
N CYS A 44 -3.85 -14.83 -10.17
CA CYS A 44 -2.55 -14.58 -9.55
C CYS A 44 -2.07 -15.87 -8.87
N ILE A 45 -0.94 -16.40 -9.32
CA ILE A 45 -0.28 -17.55 -8.68
C ILE A 45 0.86 -16.99 -7.81
N PRO A 46 0.68 -16.90 -6.49
CA PRO A 46 1.73 -16.40 -5.61
C PRO A 46 2.85 -17.45 -5.51
N LEU A 47 4.02 -17.14 -6.07
CA LEU A 47 5.25 -17.91 -5.78
C LEU A 47 5.93 -17.27 -4.57
N CYS A 48 5.38 -17.56 -3.40
CA CYS A 48 5.89 -17.13 -2.13
C CYS A 48 6.14 -18.35 -1.25
N LEU A 49 7.34 -18.45 -0.67
CA LEU A 49 7.71 -19.52 0.26
C LEU A 49 7.80 -18.91 1.66
N GLY A 50 7.18 -19.55 2.64
CA GLY A 50 7.28 -19.18 4.04
C GLY A 50 7.83 -20.33 4.87
N LEU A 51 7.20 -20.61 6.01
CA LEU A 51 7.73 -21.55 7.01
C LEU A 51 7.95 -22.95 6.38
N ALA A 52 9.19 -23.45 6.47
CA ALA A 52 9.61 -24.74 5.91
C ALA A 52 9.27 -24.95 4.41
N GLY A 53 9.25 -23.88 3.62
CA GLY A 53 8.93 -23.94 2.18
C GLY A 53 7.43 -24.09 1.87
N SER A 54 6.56 -23.89 2.87
CA SER A 54 5.11 -23.90 2.70
C SER A 54 4.56 -22.51 2.33
N VAL A 55 3.23 -22.41 2.17
CA VAL A 55 2.50 -21.14 2.03
C VAL A 55 2.17 -20.46 3.37
N CYS A 56 2.70 -20.97 4.49
CA CYS A 56 2.49 -20.40 5.82
C CYS A 56 3.44 -19.22 6.07
N PRO A 57 2.98 -18.05 6.57
CA PRO A 57 3.84 -16.88 6.79
C PRO A 57 4.94 -17.13 7.81
N LEU A 58 6.08 -16.45 7.63
CA LEU A 58 7.18 -16.44 8.58
C LEU A 58 6.82 -15.60 9.82
N PRO A 59 7.34 -15.97 11.02
CA PRO A 59 7.13 -15.22 12.25
C PRO A 59 7.97 -13.94 12.25
N VAL A 60 7.52 -12.93 11.51
CA VAL A 60 8.17 -11.60 11.44
C VAL A 60 7.44 -10.61 12.35
N LYS A 61 8.21 -9.74 13.01
CA LYS A 61 7.66 -8.63 13.79
C LYS A 61 7.03 -7.60 12.84
N THR A 62 5.71 -7.48 12.91
CA THR A 62 4.95 -6.49 12.14
C THR A 62 4.61 -5.30 13.01
N THR A 63 4.83 -4.07 12.51
CA THR A 63 4.46 -2.84 13.21
C THR A 63 3.54 -2.00 12.34
N VAL A 64 2.40 -1.60 12.87
CA VAL A 64 1.41 -0.79 12.16
C VAL A 64 1.53 0.66 12.62
N ALA A 65 1.79 1.57 11.67
CA ALA A 65 1.82 3.01 11.90
C ALA A 65 0.53 3.65 11.40
N PHE A 66 -0.15 4.39 12.28
CA PHE A 66 -1.37 5.12 11.97
C PHE A 66 -1.05 6.62 11.89
N GLY A 67 -1.43 7.27 10.80
CA GLY A 67 -1.31 8.72 10.67
C GLY A 67 -2.56 9.47 11.09
N LYS A 68 -2.50 10.78 10.88
CA LYS A 68 -3.62 11.68 11.17
C LYS A 68 -4.74 11.50 10.14
N PRO A 69 -6.02 11.54 10.55
CA PRO A 69 -7.14 11.51 9.61
C PRO A 69 -7.05 12.63 8.57
N LEU A 70 -7.23 12.30 7.30
CA LEU A 70 -7.24 13.22 6.18
C LEU A 70 -8.67 13.50 5.75
N THR A 71 -9.05 14.76 5.76
CA THR A 71 -10.27 15.25 5.14
C THR A 71 -9.98 15.77 3.73
N PHE A 72 -10.96 15.58 2.85
CA PHE A 72 -10.90 16.00 1.46
C PHE A 72 -12.14 16.83 1.15
N GLU A 73 -11.93 17.99 0.55
CA GLU A 73 -13.00 18.87 0.11
C GLU A 73 -13.31 18.61 -1.36
N MET A 74 -14.57 18.80 -1.74
CA MET A 74 -15.07 18.60 -3.10
C MET A 74 -15.97 19.78 -3.44
N LYS A 75 -15.73 20.43 -4.58
CA LYS A 75 -16.53 21.59 -5.00
C LYS A 75 -17.94 21.21 -5.45
N GLU A 76 -18.10 20.05 -6.08
CA GLU A 76 -19.40 19.57 -6.58
C GLU A 76 -19.93 18.37 -5.79
N ALA A 77 -21.16 18.44 -5.29
CA ALA A 77 -21.73 17.45 -4.37
C ALA A 77 -21.84 16.00 -4.90
N ARG A 78 -21.72 15.76 -6.22
CA ARG A 78 -21.95 14.42 -6.81
C ARG A 78 -20.68 13.67 -7.19
N ASN A 79 -19.66 14.35 -7.71
CA ASN A 79 -18.48 13.67 -8.21
C ASN A 79 -17.27 14.60 -8.23
N PRO A 80 -16.13 14.20 -7.63
CA PRO A 80 -14.93 15.02 -7.72
C PRO A 80 -14.47 15.07 -9.18
N THR A 81 -13.96 16.23 -9.57
CA THR A 81 -13.23 16.38 -10.83
C THR A 81 -11.95 15.52 -10.78
N ALA A 82 -11.39 15.18 -11.96
CA ALA A 82 -10.16 14.39 -12.03
C ALA A 82 -9.01 15.07 -11.27
N ASP A 83 -8.86 16.38 -11.44
CA ASP A 83 -7.83 17.18 -10.75
C ASP A 83 -7.99 17.20 -9.22
N GLU A 84 -9.22 17.32 -8.70
CA GLU A 84 -9.48 17.22 -7.26
C GLU A 84 -9.15 15.82 -6.71
N LEU A 85 -9.50 14.78 -7.48
CA LEU A 85 -9.21 13.42 -7.09
C LEU A 85 -7.70 13.16 -7.08
N ASP A 86 -6.97 13.61 -8.10
CA ASP A 86 -5.52 13.46 -8.19
C ASP A 86 -4.81 14.21 -7.05
N LYS A 87 -5.26 15.42 -6.71
CA LYS A 87 -4.77 16.16 -5.53
C LYS A 87 -5.04 15.42 -4.22
N ALA A 88 -6.22 14.83 -4.06
CA ALA A 88 -6.56 14.04 -2.88
C ALA A 88 -5.69 12.77 -2.79
N HIS A 89 -5.44 12.10 -3.93
CA HIS A 89 -4.51 10.97 -4.01
C HIS A 89 -3.07 11.38 -3.66
N ALA A 90 -2.57 12.49 -4.20
CA ALA A 90 -1.25 13.01 -3.89
C ALA A 90 -1.09 13.35 -2.39
N LYS A 91 -2.12 13.95 -1.78
CA LYS A 91 -2.15 14.24 -0.33
C LYS A 91 -2.08 12.95 0.50
N PHE A 92 -2.85 11.92 0.12
CA PHE A 92 -2.81 10.63 0.80
C PHE A 92 -1.44 9.95 0.66
N ILE A 93 -0.88 9.90 -0.56
CA ILE A 93 0.45 9.36 -0.85
C ILE A 93 1.53 10.06 -0.01
N SER A 94 1.50 11.39 0.02
CA SER A 94 2.45 12.18 0.81
C SER A 94 2.37 11.87 2.30
N ALA A 95 1.17 11.66 2.84
CA ALA A 95 0.99 11.30 4.24
C ALA A 95 1.53 9.89 4.56
N VAL A 96 1.33 8.92 3.65
CA VAL A 96 1.90 7.57 3.80
C VAL A 96 3.43 7.60 3.69
N LEU A 97 4.00 8.36 2.75
CA LEU A 97 5.44 8.54 2.62
C LEU A 97 6.05 9.20 3.86
N ALA A 98 5.36 10.19 4.45
CA ALA A 98 5.79 10.82 5.69
C ALA A 98 5.82 9.82 6.85
N LEU A 99 4.76 9.03 7.04
CA LEU A 99 4.71 7.96 8.06
C LEU A 99 5.83 6.95 7.88
N PHE A 100 6.09 6.53 6.64
CA PHE A 100 7.18 5.62 6.35
C PHE A 100 8.53 6.23 6.74
N ASN A 101 8.82 7.44 6.30
CA ASN A 101 10.10 8.10 6.57
C ASN A 101 10.32 8.42 8.04
N GLU A 102 9.27 8.72 8.79
CA GLU A 102 9.32 8.94 10.23
C GLU A 102 9.75 7.67 10.99
N HIS A 103 9.14 6.53 10.65
CA HIS A 103 9.34 5.29 11.42
C HIS A 103 10.41 4.35 10.86
N LYS A 104 10.84 4.50 9.58
CA LYS A 104 11.73 3.54 8.91
C LYS A 104 13.05 3.31 9.66
N ARG A 105 13.70 4.36 10.17
CA ARG A 105 14.97 4.21 10.89
C ARG A 105 14.82 3.48 12.21
N GLY A 106 13.78 3.81 12.99
CA GLY A 106 13.51 3.19 14.29
C GLY A 106 13.09 1.72 14.20
N LEU A 107 12.58 1.30 13.04
CA LEU A 107 12.11 -0.06 12.79
C LEU A 107 13.09 -0.92 11.97
N GLY A 108 14.29 -0.41 11.66
CA GLY A 108 15.33 -1.17 10.95
C GLY A 108 15.23 -1.16 9.41
N TYR A 109 14.46 -0.23 8.84
CA TYR A 109 14.23 -0.04 7.41
C TYR A 109 14.90 1.24 6.86
N GLY A 110 15.93 1.75 7.53
CA GLY A 110 16.52 3.07 7.24
C GLY A 110 17.10 3.23 5.83
N ASP A 111 17.55 2.12 5.24
CA ASP A 111 18.12 1.97 3.90
C ASP A 111 17.05 1.78 2.80
N ARG A 112 15.79 1.55 3.17
CA ARG A 112 14.71 1.31 2.21
C ARG A 112 14.01 2.60 1.78
N GLU A 113 13.56 2.60 0.53
CA GLU A 113 12.71 3.65 -0.05
C GLU A 113 11.33 3.06 -0.40
N LEU A 114 10.28 3.80 -0.06
CA LEU A 114 8.91 3.40 -0.40
C LEU A 114 8.52 4.01 -1.75
N GLN A 115 8.27 3.16 -2.73
CA GLN A 115 7.74 3.56 -4.03
C GLN A 115 6.25 3.18 -4.11
N ILE A 116 5.40 4.15 -4.44
CA ILE A 116 3.97 3.96 -4.68
C ILE A 116 3.74 4.23 -6.17
N LEU A 117 3.34 3.20 -6.91
CA LEU A 117 3.09 3.22 -8.36
C LEU A 117 1.61 3.45 -8.68
#